data_AF-A0A176J7D4-F1
#
_entry.id   AF-A0A176J7D4-F1
#
_cell.length_a   1.000
_cell.length_b   1.000
_cell.length_c   1.000
_cell.angle_alpha   90.00
_cell.angle_beta   90.00
_cell.angle_gamma   90.00
#
_symmetry.space_group_name_H-M   'P 1'
#
loop_
_entity.id
_entity.type
_entity.pdbx_description
1 polymer ?
#
loop_
_entity_poly.entity_id
_entity_poly.type
_entity_poly.pdbx_seq_one_letter_code
_entity_poly.pdbx_strand_id
1 'polypeptide(L)'
;MTLTNIIANISSLNDKDKEYILDYLTRHFSPSASQQGALIGELRERKFSRGFYCRHCGSTSVVRYGKRDNRQRYKCKDCHKLSSDLTNSPMYRTKKADKWIPFIECMLSGLSLRETASQIGITHVTAFYWRHKVLSALAKESIGIFEGLVEVDETYFLESHKGRRVIANRKPRKRGGSASKRGISNEQVCVLVARDRNKTPLSKRV
;
A
#
# COMPACT_ATOMS: atom_id res chain seq x y z
N MET A 1 -32.51 -3.37 19.47
CA MET A 1 -31.73 -2.16 19.80
C MET A 1 -31.72 -1.26 18.58
N THR A 2 -32.27 -0.05 18.66
CA THR A 2 -32.23 0.92 17.55
C THR A 2 -30.93 1.71 17.57
N LEU A 3 -30.50 2.23 16.41
CA LEU A 3 -29.29 3.06 16.29
C LEU A 3 -29.32 4.26 17.26
N THR A 4 -30.51 4.83 17.46
CA THR A 4 -30.76 5.94 18.39
C THR A 4 -30.42 5.60 19.84
N ASN A 5 -30.73 4.37 20.28
CA ASN A 5 -30.41 3.93 21.64
C ASN A 5 -28.90 3.72 21.83
N ILE A 6 -28.19 3.26 20.80
CA ILE A 6 -26.73 3.10 20.84
C ILE A 6 -26.05 4.47 20.94
N ILE A 7 -26.49 5.45 20.15
CA ILE A 7 -25.93 6.81 20.18
C ILE A 7 -26.18 7.47 21.54
N ALA A 8 -27.39 7.35 22.09
CA ALA A 8 -27.71 7.89 23.41
C ALA A 8 -26.82 7.29 24.51
N ASN A 9 -26.59 5.97 24.47
CA ASN A 9 -25.72 5.28 25.43
C ASN A 9 -24.25 5.64 25.27
N ILE A 10 -23.74 5.87 24.05
CA ILE A 10 -22.37 6.34 23.85
C ILE A 10 -22.22 7.79 24.33
N SER A 11 -23.24 8.61 24.13
CA SER A 11 -23.23 10.03 24.49
C SER A 11 -23.16 10.25 26.01
N SER A 12 -23.76 9.34 26.80
CA SER A 12 -23.77 9.39 28.27
C SER A 12 -22.47 8.91 28.93
N LEU A 13 -21.53 8.35 28.17
CA LEU A 13 -20.24 7.90 28.70
C LEU A 13 -19.28 9.06 28.98
N ASN A 14 -18.30 8.81 29.85
CA ASN A 14 -17.19 9.74 30.07
C ASN A 14 -16.22 9.76 28.87
N ASP A 15 -15.32 10.74 28.83
CA ASP A 15 -14.44 10.95 27.68
C ASP A 15 -13.44 9.80 27.48
N LYS A 16 -12.96 9.17 28.56
CA LYS A 16 -12.05 8.01 28.47
C LYS A 16 -12.74 6.80 27.85
N ASP A 17 -13.98 6.53 28.24
CA ASP A 17 -14.77 5.42 27.72
C ASP A 17 -15.18 5.67 26.26
N LYS A 18 -15.46 6.93 25.91
CA LYS A 18 -15.67 7.36 24.51
C LYS A 18 -14.42 7.14 23.66
N GLU A 19 -13.24 7.53 24.16
CA GLU A 19 -11.96 7.28 23.49
C GLU A 19 -11.69 5.77 23.34
N TYR A 20 -11.93 4.99 24.39
CA TYR A 20 -11.78 3.53 24.36
C TYR A 20 -12.73 2.88 23.35
N ILE A 21 -14.00 3.30 23.30
CA ILE A 21 -14.96 2.80 22.32
C ILE A 21 -14.55 3.20 20.92
N LEU A 22 -14.09 4.44 20.70
CA LEU A 22 -13.60 4.87 19.40
C LEU A 22 -12.44 4.00 18.94
N ASP A 23 -11.47 3.77 19.82
CA ASP A 23 -10.31 2.93 19.58
C ASP A 23 -10.70 1.46 19.31
N TYR A 24 -11.60 0.90 20.12
CA TYR A 24 -12.14 -0.45 19.94
C TYR A 24 -12.89 -0.60 18.61
N LEU A 25 -13.81 0.32 18.30
CA LEU A 25 -14.58 0.29 17.06
C LEU A 25 -13.66 0.46 15.85
N THR A 26 -12.68 1.36 15.92
CA THR A 26 -11.70 1.55 14.84
C THR A 26 -10.85 0.30 14.61
N ARG A 27 -10.50 -0.44 15.67
CA ARG A 27 -9.77 -1.71 15.56
C ARG A 27 -10.61 -2.87 15.04
N HIS A 28 -11.88 -2.95 15.40
CA HIS A 28 -12.72 -4.12 15.16
C HIS A 28 -13.73 -3.97 14.02
N PHE A 29 -14.07 -2.73 13.65
CA PHE A 29 -14.96 -2.43 12.54
C PHE A 29 -14.21 -1.59 11.51
N SER A 30 -13.62 -2.24 10.50
CA SER A 30 -13.12 -1.52 9.32
C SER A 30 -14.32 -1.18 8.41
N PRO A 31 -14.64 0.10 8.14
CA PRO A 31 -15.77 0.48 7.31
C PRO A 31 -15.56 0.06 5.84
N SER A 32 -16.13 -1.09 5.47
CA SER A 32 -15.80 -1.80 4.23
C SER A 32 -16.37 -1.23 2.92
N ALA A 33 -17.31 -0.26 2.97
CA ALA A 33 -17.95 0.30 1.76
C ALA A 33 -17.68 1.80 1.54
N SER A 34 -17.49 2.58 2.60
CA SER A 34 -17.28 4.04 2.51
C SER A 34 -15.83 4.44 2.23
N GLN A 35 -14.85 3.62 2.67
CA GLN A 35 -13.43 3.95 2.54
C GLN A 35 -12.96 4.00 1.08
N GLN A 36 -13.55 3.22 0.18
CA GLN A 36 -13.07 3.20 -1.20
C GLN A 36 -13.48 4.44 -2.00
N GLY A 37 -14.71 4.94 -1.78
CA GLY A 37 -15.16 6.22 -2.33
C GLY A 37 -14.32 7.38 -1.77
N ALA A 38 -14.06 7.36 -0.46
CA ALA A 38 -13.18 8.31 0.20
C ALA A 38 -11.75 8.27 -0.36
N LEU A 39 -11.17 7.08 -0.54
CA LEU A 39 -9.83 6.90 -1.12
C LEU A 39 -9.76 7.41 -2.56
N ILE A 40 -10.75 7.14 -3.40
CA ILE A 40 -10.77 7.66 -4.78
C ILE A 40 -10.89 9.19 -4.77
N GLY A 41 -11.69 9.75 -3.86
CA GLY A 41 -11.78 11.19 -3.62
C GLY A 41 -10.44 11.79 -3.22
N GLU A 42 -9.80 11.23 -2.21
CA GLU A 42 -8.49 11.67 -1.72
C GLU A 42 -7.40 11.53 -2.79
N LEU A 43 -7.36 10.41 -3.52
CA LEU A 43 -6.45 10.21 -4.65
C LEU A 43 -6.66 11.29 -5.71
N ARG A 44 -7.90 11.65 -6.01
CA ARG A 44 -8.22 12.72 -6.97
C ARG A 44 -7.69 14.06 -6.43
N GLU A 45 -7.98 14.41 -5.19
CA GLU A 45 -7.54 15.65 -4.57
C GLU A 45 -6.01 15.77 -4.54
N ARG A 46 -5.30 14.76 -4.04
CA ARG A 46 -3.83 14.74 -4.03
C ARG A 46 -3.23 14.87 -5.43
N LYS A 47 -3.81 14.18 -6.41
CA LYS A 47 -3.30 14.17 -7.79
C LYS A 47 -3.59 15.43 -8.58
N PHE A 48 -4.65 16.15 -8.24
CA PHE A 48 -5.11 17.34 -8.95
C PHE A 48 -5.14 18.58 -8.05
N SER A 49 -4.35 18.57 -6.96
CA SER A 49 -4.22 19.68 -6.00
C SER A 49 -3.75 20.98 -6.67
N ARG A 50 -2.98 20.86 -7.75
CA ARG A 50 -2.50 21.98 -8.58
C ARG A 50 -3.32 22.17 -9.86
N GLY A 51 -4.54 21.64 -9.91
CA GLY A 51 -5.41 21.64 -11.09
C GLY A 51 -5.33 20.38 -11.94
N PHE A 52 -6.25 20.25 -12.89
CA PHE A 52 -6.31 19.10 -13.80
C PHE A 52 -5.30 19.25 -14.94
N TYR A 53 -4.35 18.33 -15.01
CA TYR A 53 -3.40 18.22 -16.11
C TYR A 53 -3.27 16.77 -16.60
N CYS A 54 -2.86 16.63 -17.86
CA CYS A 54 -2.67 15.34 -18.51
C CYS A 54 -1.35 14.72 -18.04
N ARG A 55 -1.41 13.55 -17.40
CA ARG A 55 -0.21 12.82 -16.97
C ARG A 55 0.61 12.18 -18.09
N HIS A 56 0.19 12.36 -19.35
CA HIS A 56 0.93 11.85 -20.51
C HIS A 56 1.73 12.93 -21.24
N CYS A 57 1.26 14.18 -21.26
CA CYS A 57 1.90 15.28 -21.98
C CYS A 57 2.00 16.60 -21.19
N GLY A 58 1.50 16.66 -19.96
CA GLY A 58 1.55 17.87 -19.12
C GLY A 58 0.46 18.92 -19.41
N SER A 59 -0.28 18.82 -20.52
CA SER A 59 -1.32 19.77 -20.90
C SER A 59 -2.42 19.92 -19.85
N THR A 60 -2.88 21.15 -19.62
CA THR A 60 -4.04 21.49 -18.78
C THR A 60 -5.38 21.36 -19.51
N SER A 61 -5.36 21.16 -20.83
CA SER A 61 -6.55 20.98 -21.68
C SER A 61 -7.15 19.58 -21.50
N VAL A 62 -7.73 19.31 -20.33
CA VAL A 62 -8.33 18.03 -19.96
C VAL A 62 -9.82 18.19 -19.68
N VAL A 63 -10.63 17.35 -20.31
CA VAL A 63 -12.09 17.34 -20.12
C VAL A 63 -12.58 16.03 -19.54
N ARG A 64 -13.71 16.08 -18.81
CA ARG A 64 -14.44 14.90 -18.37
C ARG A 64 -14.99 14.15 -19.60
N TYR A 65 -14.84 12.83 -19.61
CA TYR A 65 -15.20 11.97 -20.75
C TYR A 65 -16.03 10.76 -20.27
N GLY A 66 -17.18 11.05 -19.66
CA GLY A 66 -18.08 10.06 -19.09
C GLY A 66 -17.50 9.31 -17.88
N LYS A 67 -18.22 8.25 -17.47
CA LYS A 67 -17.84 7.38 -16.35
C LYS A 67 -17.80 5.92 -16.80
N ARG A 68 -16.99 5.10 -16.13
CA ARG A 68 -16.97 3.64 -16.27
C ARG A 68 -16.83 3.02 -14.88
N ASP A 69 -17.69 2.06 -14.54
CA ASP A 69 -17.69 1.41 -13.21
C ASP A 69 -17.73 2.44 -12.06
N ASN A 70 -18.57 3.46 -12.22
CA ASN A 70 -18.69 4.63 -11.33
C ASN A 70 -17.41 5.49 -11.15
N ARG A 71 -16.39 5.30 -12.01
CA ARG A 71 -15.14 6.07 -11.99
C ARG A 71 -15.12 7.10 -13.11
N GLN A 72 -14.64 8.29 -12.80
CA GLN A 72 -14.52 9.38 -13.77
C GLN A 72 -13.40 9.07 -14.78
N ARG A 73 -13.70 9.29 -16.06
CA ARG A 73 -12.70 9.28 -17.14
C ARG A 73 -12.42 10.70 -17.60
N TYR A 74 -11.20 10.92 -18.05
CA TYR A 74 -10.72 12.20 -18.55
C TYR A 74 -10.07 12.01 -19.92
N LYS A 75 -10.27 12.94 -20.84
CA LYS A 75 -9.64 12.98 -22.15
C LYS A 75 -8.83 14.26 -22.28
N CYS A 76 -7.55 14.13 -22.63
CA CYS A 76 -6.72 15.28 -22.99
C CYS A 76 -7.08 15.74 -24.41
N LYS A 77 -7.26 17.04 -24.64
CA LYS A 77 -7.53 17.60 -25.96
C LYS A 77 -6.28 17.64 -26.84
N ASP A 78 -5.09 17.71 -26.26
CA ASP A 78 -3.86 17.88 -27.04
C ASP A 78 -3.25 16.55 -27.49
N CYS A 79 -3.10 15.58 -26.58
CA CYS A 79 -2.56 14.25 -26.93
C CYS A 79 -3.62 13.17 -27.11
N HIS A 80 -4.90 13.50 -26.94
CA HIS A 80 -6.07 12.60 -27.08
C HIS A 80 -6.08 11.36 -26.19
N LYS A 81 -5.11 11.17 -25.30
CA LYS A 81 -5.04 10.05 -24.36
C LYS A 81 -6.10 10.14 -23.28
N LEU A 82 -6.58 8.97 -22.87
CA LEU A 82 -7.59 8.80 -21.83
C LEU A 82 -6.91 8.44 -20.50
N SER A 83 -7.39 9.06 -19.43
CA SER A 83 -6.98 8.76 -18.06
C SER A 83 -8.19 8.64 -17.13
N SER A 84 -7.96 8.14 -15.92
CA SER A 84 -8.94 8.07 -14.84
C SER A 84 -8.31 8.48 -13.51
N ASP A 85 -9.11 8.55 -12.45
CA ASP A 85 -8.63 8.83 -11.09
C ASP A 85 -7.52 7.84 -10.67
N LEU A 86 -7.58 6.58 -11.15
CA LEU A 86 -6.60 5.53 -10.85
C LEU A 86 -5.39 5.49 -11.80
N THR A 87 -5.32 6.33 -12.85
CA THR A 87 -4.14 6.37 -13.74
C THR A 87 -2.88 6.66 -12.92
N ASN A 88 -1.78 5.95 -13.18
CA ASN A 88 -0.52 6.02 -12.43
C ASN A 88 -0.63 5.69 -10.92
N SER A 89 -1.64 4.93 -10.48
CA SER A 89 -1.62 4.30 -9.14
C SER A 89 -1.45 2.78 -9.25
N PRO A 90 -1.05 2.09 -8.16
CA PRO A 90 -1.05 0.63 -8.10
C PRO A 90 -2.40 0.00 -8.47
N MET A 91 -3.50 0.71 -8.23
CA MET A 91 -4.85 0.25 -8.56
C MET A 91 -5.20 0.36 -10.04
N TYR A 92 -4.32 0.94 -10.87
CA TYR A 92 -4.59 1.12 -12.30
C TYR A 92 -4.88 -0.21 -12.99
N ARG A 93 -5.94 -0.21 -13.82
CA ARG A 93 -6.45 -1.37 -14.57
C ARG A 93 -6.80 -2.58 -13.71
N THR A 94 -7.15 -2.37 -12.44
CA THR A 94 -7.66 -3.45 -11.59
C THR A 94 -9.18 -3.52 -11.63
N LYS A 95 -9.72 -4.74 -11.82
CA LYS A 95 -11.16 -5.02 -11.84
C LYS A 95 -11.80 -4.88 -10.44
N LYS A 96 -11.24 -5.58 -9.45
CA LYS A 96 -11.71 -5.65 -8.06
C LYS A 96 -11.12 -4.54 -7.20
N ALA A 97 -11.44 -3.28 -7.52
CA ALA A 97 -10.82 -2.16 -6.81
C ALA A 97 -11.26 -2.09 -5.33
N ASP A 98 -12.49 -2.51 -5.05
CA ASP A 98 -13.14 -2.62 -3.73
C ASP A 98 -12.32 -3.41 -2.72
N LYS A 99 -11.56 -4.37 -3.23
CA LYS A 99 -10.74 -5.26 -2.41
C LYS A 99 -9.33 -4.73 -2.12
N TRP A 100 -8.97 -3.53 -2.60
CA TRP A 100 -7.61 -3.00 -2.42
C TRP A 100 -7.32 -2.57 -0.99
N ILE A 101 -8.26 -1.92 -0.31
CA ILE A 101 -8.02 -1.48 1.07
C ILE A 101 -7.82 -2.69 1.99
N PRO A 102 -8.73 -3.70 2.00
CA PRO A 102 -8.49 -4.95 2.72
C PRO A 102 -7.18 -5.65 2.34
N PHE A 103 -6.78 -5.55 1.07
CA PHE A 103 -5.51 -6.13 0.60
C PHE A 103 -4.29 -5.42 1.19
N ILE A 104 -4.31 -4.09 1.26
CA ILE A 104 -3.24 -3.31 1.88
C ILE A 104 -3.20 -3.59 3.38
N GLU A 105 -4.35 -3.64 4.06
CA GLU A 105 -4.44 -4.01 5.48
C GLU A 105 -3.81 -5.39 5.72
N CYS A 106 -4.17 -6.41 4.93
CA CYS A 106 -3.57 -7.74 5.04
C CYS A 106 -2.05 -7.72 4.81
N MET A 107 -1.57 -6.88 3.88
CA MET A 107 -0.15 -6.73 3.60
C MET A 107 0.60 -6.06 4.76
N LEU A 108 0.01 -5.06 5.40
CA LEU A 108 0.55 -4.38 6.58
C LEU A 108 0.55 -5.31 7.81
N SER A 109 -0.47 -6.13 7.97
CA SER A 109 -0.55 -7.17 9.01
C SER A 109 0.38 -8.36 8.77
N GLY A 110 1.17 -8.35 7.69
CA GLY A 110 2.17 -9.39 7.43
C GLY A 110 1.62 -10.73 6.95
N LEU A 111 0.35 -10.81 6.57
CA LEU A 111 -0.29 -12.06 6.14
C LEU A 111 0.36 -12.63 4.86
N SER A 112 0.34 -13.95 4.73
CA SER A 112 0.79 -14.61 3.50
C SER A 112 -0.18 -14.33 2.35
N LEU A 113 0.29 -14.47 1.12
CA LEU A 113 -0.54 -14.29 -0.08
C LEU A 113 -1.73 -15.26 -0.15
N ARG A 114 -1.60 -16.45 0.46
CA ARG A 114 -2.68 -17.45 0.47
C ARG A 114 -3.75 -17.08 1.50
N GLU A 115 -3.34 -16.68 2.70
CA GLU A 115 -4.26 -16.17 3.74
C GLU A 115 -4.99 -14.93 3.24
N THR A 116 -4.25 -13.96 2.70
CA THR A 116 -4.80 -12.74 2.09
C THR A 116 -5.83 -13.08 1.00
N ALA A 117 -5.50 -14.04 0.12
CA ALA A 117 -6.39 -14.47 -0.96
C ALA A 117 -7.69 -15.09 -0.42
N SER A 118 -7.59 -15.92 0.63
CA SER A 118 -8.75 -16.54 1.28
C SER A 118 -9.62 -15.50 1.98
N GLN A 119 -9.02 -14.60 2.76
CA GLN A 119 -9.73 -13.60 3.56
C GLN A 119 -10.49 -12.60 2.68
N ILE A 120 -9.89 -12.19 1.56
CA ILE A 120 -10.44 -11.16 0.67
C ILE A 120 -11.32 -11.76 -0.45
N GLY A 121 -11.22 -13.07 -0.71
CA GLY A 121 -11.90 -13.73 -1.81
C GLY A 121 -11.34 -13.32 -3.19
N ILE A 122 -10.02 -13.46 -3.34
CA ILE A 122 -9.30 -13.30 -4.61
C ILE A 122 -8.40 -14.51 -4.86
N THR A 123 -7.89 -14.68 -6.08
CA THR A 123 -6.91 -15.75 -6.34
C THR A 123 -5.54 -15.35 -5.77
N HIS A 124 -4.75 -16.33 -5.34
CA HIS A 124 -3.38 -16.09 -4.87
C HIS A 124 -2.52 -15.38 -5.94
N VAL A 125 -2.77 -15.66 -7.22
CA VAL A 125 -2.14 -15.00 -8.37
C VAL A 125 -2.48 -13.52 -8.40
N THR A 126 -3.75 -13.16 -8.15
CA THR A 126 -4.17 -11.75 -8.08
C THR A 126 -3.46 -11.04 -6.93
N ALA A 127 -3.43 -11.64 -5.74
CA ALA A 127 -2.74 -11.10 -4.57
C ALA A 127 -1.23 -10.90 -4.85
N PHE A 128 -0.60 -11.87 -5.51
CA PHE A 128 0.80 -11.80 -5.93
C PHE A 128 1.06 -10.61 -6.86
N TYR A 129 0.25 -10.44 -7.92
CA TYR A 129 0.38 -9.30 -8.83
C TYR A 129 0.15 -7.97 -8.12
N TRP A 130 -0.85 -7.87 -7.25
CA TRP A 130 -1.13 -6.64 -6.51
C TRP A 130 0.03 -6.28 -5.58
N ARG A 131 0.61 -7.26 -4.88
CA ARG A 131 1.79 -7.07 -4.04
C ARG A 131 2.96 -6.52 -4.85
N HIS A 132 3.19 -7.06 -6.06
CA HIS A 132 4.21 -6.52 -6.95
C HIS A 132 3.93 -5.09 -7.40
N LYS A 133 2.67 -4.70 -7.66
CA LYS A 133 2.33 -3.31 -7.99
C LYS A 133 2.63 -2.36 -6.82
N VAL A 134 2.30 -2.76 -5.58
CA VAL A 134 2.59 -1.98 -4.37
C VAL A 134 4.09 -1.85 -4.15
N LEU A 135 4.82 -2.97 -4.13
CA LEU A 135 6.27 -2.96 -3.92
C LEU A 135 7.01 -2.20 -5.01
N SER A 136 6.56 -2.29 -6.27
CA SER A 136 7.13 -1.50 -7.37
C SER A 136 6.86 0.00 -7.24
N ALA A 137 5.77 0.39 -6.59
CA ALA A 137 5.48 1.81 -6.33
C ALA A 137 6.35 2.33 -5.18
N LEU A 138 6.45 1.57 -4.08
CA LEU A 138 7.32 1.89 -2.94
C LEU A 138 8.79 1.96 -3.35
N ALA A 139 9.25 1.06 -4.23
CA ALA A 139 10.63 1.07 -4.72
C ALA A 139 10.98 2.32 -5.57
N LYS A 140 9.97 3.07 -6.05
CA LYS A 140 10.17 4.33 -6.79
C LYS A 140 10.09 5.56 -5.89
N GLU A 141 9.75 5.38 -4.62
CA GLU A 141 9.67 6.48 -3.67
C GLU A 141 11.08 7.03 -3.46
N SER A 142 11.23 8.34 -3.63
CA SER A 142 12.50 9.02 -3.43
C SER A 142 12.83 9.06 -1.94
N ILE A 143 14.08 8.81 -1.62
CA ILE A 143 14.59 8.97 -0.26
C ILE A 143 14.51 10.47 0.07
N GLY A 144 13.76 10.81 1.12
CA GLY A 144 13.75 12.17 1.66
C GLY A 144 15.12 12.56 2.21
N ILE A 145 15.42 13.85 2.25
CA ILE A 145 16.57 14.35 2.99
C ILE A 145 16.27 14.13 4.47
N PHE A 146 17.20 13.48 5.19
CA PHE A 146 17.09 13.34 6.63
C PHE A 146 17.46 14.65 7.31
N GLU A 147 16.73 14.98 8.38
CA GLU A 147 16.98 16.18 9.19
C GLU A 147 17.17 15.82 10.66
N GLY A 148 18.10 16.51 11.33
CA GLY A 148 18.34 16.36 12.76
C GLY A 148 18.98 15.02 13.13
N LEU A 149 18.43 14.36 14.16
CA LEU A 149 18.93 13.08 14.67
C LEU A 149 18.31 11.93 13.89
N VAL A 150 19.17 11.08 13.33
CA VAL A 150 18.79 9.89 12.57
C VAL A 150 19.18 8.65 13.35
N GLU A 151 18.21 7.78 13.59
CA GLU A 151 18.43 6.43 14.12
C GLU A 151 18.63 5.48 12.95
N VAL A 152 19.68 4.66 13.03
CA VAL A 152 20.06 3.72 11.98
C VAL A 152 20.25 2.35 12.62
N ASP A 153 19.64 1.35 12.02
CA ASP A 153 19.79 -0.05 12.40
C ASP A 153 19.95 -0.92 11.15
N GLU A 154 20.49 -2.12 11.33
CA GLU A 154 20.73 -3.07 10.25
C GLU A 154 19.97 -4.36 10.51
N THR A 155 19.27 -4.84 9.49
CA THR A 155 18.67 -6.17 9.54
C THR A 155 19.24 -7.07 8.46
N TYR A 156 19.64 -8.27 8.88
CA TYR A 156 20.23 -9.27 8.00
C TYR A 156 19.23 -10.36 7.66
N PHE A 157 19.02 -10.61 6.37
CA PHE A 157 18.16 -11.68 5.89
C PHE A 157 18.94 -12.60 4.98
N LEU A 158 18.75 -13.91 5.09
CA LEU A 158 19.42 -14.81 4.16
C LEU A 158 18.92 -14.61 2.73
N GLU A 159 19.84 -14.42 1.79
CA GLU A 159 19.50 -14.03 0.42
C GLU A 159 18.59 -15.08 -0.23
N SER A 160 17.45 -14.60 -0.73
CA SER A 160 16.44 -15.41 -1.40
C SER A 160 16.55 -15.22 -2.90
N HIS A 161 16.89 -16.29 -3.61
CA HIS A 161 16.84 -16.34 -5.08
C HIS A 161 15.53 -16.98 -5.58
N LYS A 162 14.43 -16.80 -4.85
CA LYS A 162 13.15 -17.38 -5.25
C LYS A 162 12.75 -16.86 -6.64
N GLY A 163 12.44 -17.76 -7.56
CA GLY A 163 12.10 -17.43 -8.95
C GLY A 163 13.30 -17.36 -9.90
N ARG A 164 14.55 -17.45 -9.39
CA ARG A 164 15.75 -17.56 -10.23
C ARG A 164 15.99 -19.03 -10.57
N ARG A 165 16.16 -19.33 -11.86
CA ARG A 165 16.39 -20.71 -12.35
C ARG A 165 17.82 -21.20 -12.10
N VAL A 166 18.79 -20.29 -12.20
CA VAL A 166 20.22 -20.59 -12.01
C VAL A 166 20.74 -19.73 -10.86
N ILE A 167 21.40 -20.38 -9.89
CA ILE A 167 22.06 -19.73 -8.76
C ILE A 167 23.55 -20.03 -8.88
N ALA A 168 24.35 -19.00 -9.16
CA ALA A 168 25.78 -19.18 -9.43
C ALA A 168 26.57 -19.63 -8.19
N ASN A 169 26.23 -19.10 -7.01
CA ASN A 169 27.14 -19.11 -5.86
C ASN A 169 26.74 -20.09 -4.74
N ARG A 170 25.67 -20.90 -4.91
CA ARG A 170 25.25 -21.94 -3.95
C ARG A 170 24.16 -22.85 -4.50
N LYS A 171 23.97 -24.01 -3.85
CA LYS A 171 22.83 -24.90 -4.10
C LYS A 171 21.49 -24.24 -3.71
N PRO A 172 20.38 -24.60 -4.37
CA PRO A 172 19.04 -24.21 -3.95
C PRO A 172 18.74 -24.62 -2.50
N ARG A 173 17.97 -23.81 -1.78
CA ARG A 173 17.55 -24.07 -0.40
C ARG A 173 16.08 -23.71 -0.18
N LYS A 174 15.44 -24.33 0.82
CA LYS A 174 14.06 -24.01 1.20
C LYS A 174 13.99 -22.61 1.85
N ARG A 175 12.83 -21.97 1.76
CA ARG A 175 12.57 -20.66 2.41
C ARG A 175 12.67 -20.82 3.93
N GLY A 176 13.29 -19.84 4.61
CA GLY A 176 13.42 -19.85 6.07
C GLY A 176 14.47 -20.83 6.62
N GLY A 177 15.29 -21.45 5.77
CA GLY A 177 16.42 -22.27 6.23
C GLY A 177 17.51 -21.42 6.90
N SER A 178 18.43 -22.08 7.60
CA SER A 178 19.59 -21.48 8.26
C SER A 178 20.71 -21.13 7.27
N ALA A 179 21.63 -20.27 7.73
CA ALA A 179 22.91 -20.03 7.06
C ALA A 179 23.82 -21.26 7.22
N SER A 180 24.72 -21.49 6.28
CA SER A 180 25.76 -22.52 6.44
C SER A 180 26.88 -22.05 7.40
N LYS A 181 27.12 -20.74 7.44
CA LYS A 181 28.15 -20.10 8.28
C LYS A 181 27.52 -19.55 9.56
N ARG A 182 28.25 -19.63 10.67
CA ARG A 182 27.87 -18.96 11.92
C ARG A 182 28.10 -17.44 11.78
N GLY A 183 27.16 -16.64 12.27
CA GLY A 183 27.26 -15.17 12.24
C GLY A 183 26.88 -14.54 10.90
N ILE A 184 27.19 -13.24 10.76
CA ILE A 184 26.98 -12.48 9.52
C ILE A 184 27.97 -12.96 8.47
N SER A 185 27.47 -13.23 7.26
CA SER A 185 28.29 -13.72 6.15
C SER A 185 27.74 -13.23 4.81
N ASN A 186 28.42 -13.60 3.73
CA ASN A 186 27.98 -13.33 2.36
C ASN A 186 26.71 -14.08 1.93
N GLU A 187 26.13 -14.90 2.81
CA GLU A 187 24.81 -15.52 2.61
C GLU A 187 23.64 -14.62 3.02
N GLN A 188 23.93 -13.56 3.78
CA GLN A 188 22.95 -12.58 4.23
C GLN A 188 22.99 -11.33 3.35
N VAL A 189 21.80 -10.78 3.10
CA VAL A 189 21.58 -9.43 2.60
C VAL A 189 21.45 -8.52 3.81
N CYS A 190 22.31 -7.51 3.90
CA CYS A 190 22.12 -6.41 4.84
C CYS A 190 21.08 -5.45 4.28
N VAL A 191 20.09 -5.11 5.10
CA VAL A 191 19.15 -4.02 4.84
C VAL A 191 19.36 -2.99 5.93
N LEU A 192 19.91 -1.86 5.54
CA LEU A 192 20.01 -0.68 6.39
C LEU A 192 18.61 -0.06 6.50
N VAL A 193 18.16 0.13 7.73
CA VAL A 193 16.93 0.84 8.05
C VAL A 193 17.32 2.11 8.79
N ALA A 194 16.86 3.26 8.31
CA ALA A 194 17.11 4.53 8.96
C ALA A 194 15.82 5.30 9.12
N ARG A 195 15.71 6.08 10.20
CA ARG A 195 14.57 6.93 10.48
C ARG A 195 14.99 8.20 11.22
N ASP A 196 14.49 9.34 10.79
CA ASP A 196 14.63 10.59 11.55
C ASP A 196 13.48 10.81 12.55
N ARG A 197 13.60 11.83 13.40
CA ARG A 197 12.52 12.23 14.33
C ARG A 197 11.28 12.77 13.63
N ASN A 198 11.41 13.23 12.38
CA ASN A 198 10.30 13.62 11.52
C ASN A 198 9.57 12.41 10.89
N LYS A 199 9.97 11.19 11.27
CA LYS A 199 9.40 9.91 10.86
C LYS A 199 9.64 9.56 9.40
N THR A 200 10.56 10.23 8.70
CA THR A 200 11.01 9.86 7.36
C THR A 200 11.73 8.52 7.42
N PRO A 201 11.24 7.45 6.76
CA PRO A 201 11.90 6.16 6.77
C PRO A 201 12.79 5.95 5.53
N LEU A 202 13.86 5.19 5.70
CA LEU A 202 14.66 4.60 4.62
C LEU A 202 14.84 3.12 4.91
N SER A 203 14.69 2.30 3.87
CA SER A 203 15.16 0.92 3.88
C SER A 203 15.93 0.66 2.58
N LYS A 204 17.21 0.33 2.68
CA LYS A 204 18.04 0.10 1.49
C LYS A 204 18.93 -1.12 1.67
N ARG A 205 19.00 -1.95 0.63
CA ARG A 205 20.02 -3.01 0.54
C ARG A 205 21.39 -2.35 0.45
N VAL A 206 22.30 -2.75 1.32
CA VAL A 206 23.72 -2.36 1.32
C VAL A 206 24.56 -3.49 0.76
#